data_AF-A0A857GIG1-F1
#
_entry.id   AF-A0A857GIG1-F1
#
_cell.length_a   1.000
_cell.length_b   1.000
_cell.length_c   1.000
_cell.angle_alpha   90.00
_cell.angle_beta   90.00
_cell.angle_gamma   90.00
#
_symmetry.space_group_name_H-M   'P 1'
#
loop_
_entity.id
_entity.type
_entity.pdbx_description
1 polymer ?
#
loop_
_entity_poly.entity_id
_entity_poly.type
_entity_poly.pdbx_seq_one_letter_code
_entity_poly.pdbx_strand_id
1 'polypeptide(L)'
;MAEYTASIQWARGADEAFLDQRYSRGHEWVFDGGVRVPASSSPHVVPLPYSVEANVDPEEAFVASLSSCHMLFFLAIAAQQGFVVESYVDNAVGVMEKGSDGKIAMTQVTLRPKAVFAGEPPSMEALEQIHHAAHEKCFIANSVKTDVVTEIQH
;
A
#
# COMPACT_ATOMS: atom_id res chain seq x y z
N MET A 1 12.43 19.20 -8.56
CA MET A 1 12.48 17.94 -7.78
C MET A 1 11.54 18.15 -6.61
N ALA A 2 10.64 17.20 -6.35
CA ALA A 2 9.76 17.24 -5.18
C ALA A 2 10.36 16.33 -4.10
N GLU A 3 10.27 16.76 -2.84
CA GLU A 3 10.66 15.97 -1.68
C GLU A 3 9.40 15.58 -0.92
N TYR A 4 9.31 14.33 -0.45
CA TYR A 4 8.20 13.80 0.33
C TYR A 4 8.76 13.35 1.69
N THR A 5 8.16 13.82 2.79
CA THR A 5 8.71 13.62 4.14
C THR A 5 7.74 12.91 5.07
N ALA A 6 8.29 12.14 6.00
CA ALA A 6 7.58 11.53 7.12
C ALA A 6 8.47 11.56 8.37
N SER A 7 7.90 11.94 9.51
CA SER A 7 8.55 11.87 10.82
C SER A 7 8.01 10.66 11.58
N ILE A 8 8.91 9.77 12.02
CA ILE A 8 8.57 8.53 12.73
C ILE A 8 8.91 8.72 14.21
N GLN A 9 7.89 8.65 15.07
CA GLN A 9 8.01 9.01 16.49
C GLN A 9 7.64 7.83 17.38
N TRP A 10 8.65 7.21 17.98
CA TRP A 10 8.49 6.19 19.02
C TRP A 10 9.07 6.71 20.34
N ALA A 11 8.40 6.39 21.45
CA ALA A 11 8.87 6.70 22.79
C ALA A 11 8.65 5.50 23.70
N ARG A 12 9.65 5.20 24.54
CA ARG A 12 9.58 4.14 25.55
C ARG A 12 8.53 4.48 26.60
N GLY A 13 7.67 3.52 26.93
CA GLY A 13 6.75 3.63 28.06
C GLY A 13 7.51 3.74 29.38
N ALA A 14 6.96 4.47 30.36
CA ALA A 14 7.62 4.73 31.64
C ALA A 14 8.06 3.43 32.34
N ASP A 15 7.20 2.40 32.28
CA ASP A 15 7.38 1.11 32.95
C ASP A 15 8.05 0.02 32.08
N GLU A 16 8.49 0.34 30.86
CA GLU A 16 9.06 -0.65 29.94
C GLU A 16 10.56 -0.85 30.18
N ALA A 17 10.98 -2.09 30.42
CA ALA A 17 12.38 -2.45 30.64
C ALA A 17 13.27 -2.40 29.37
N PHE A 18 12.66 -2.27 28.18
CA PHE A 18 13.24 -2.18 26.83
C PHE A 18 14.17 -3.33 26.40
N LEU A 19 15.22 -3.61 27.17
CA LEU A 19 16.24 -4.62 26.87
C LEU A 19 15.70 -6.06 26.91
N ASP A 20 14.56 -6.29 27.57
CA ASP A 20 13.86 -7.56 27.53
C ASP A 20 13.08 -7.79 26.22
N GLN A 21 13.10 -6.80 25.31
CA GLN A 21 12.40 -6.79 24.02
C GLN A 21 10.87 -6.87 24.14
N ARG A 22 10.30 -6.56 25.30
CA ARG A 22 8.86 -6.60 25.59
C ARG A 22 8.20 -5.22 25.59
N TYR A 23 8.87 -4.22 25.02
CA TYR A 23 8.32 -2.88 24.82
C TYR A 23 7.25 -2.85 23.71
N SER A 24 6.34 -1.89 23.78
CA SER A 24 5.35 -1.64 22.74
C SER A 24 6.02 -1.15 21.46
N ARG A 25 5.61 -1.70 20.32
CA ARG A 25 5.98 -1.21 18.98
C ARG A 25 5.03 -0.11 18.50
N GLY A 26 4.03 0.24 19.30
CA GLY A 26 3.15 1.38 19.03
C GLY A 26 3.96 2.67 18.89
N HIS A 27 3.74 3.37 17.80
CA HIS A 27 4.40 4.64 17.47
C HIS A 27 3.50 5.45 16.54
N GLU A 28 4.01 6.57 16.03
CA GLU A 28 3.24 7.44 15.15
C GLU A 28 4.04 7.89 13.93
N TRP A 29 3.36 8.00 12.79
CA TRP A 29 3.87 8.66 11.59
C TRP A 29 3.25 10.04 11.47
N VAL A 30 4.07 11.07 11.31
CA VAL A 30 3.65 12.47 11.15
C VAL A 30 4.08 12.97 9.78
N PHE A 31 3.10 13.44 9.01
CA PHE A 31 3.31 13.98 7.67
C PHE A 31 3.27 15.51 7.68
N ASP A 32 3.87 16.11 6.65
CA ASP A 32 4.03 17.57 6.50
C ASP A 32 2.70 18.37 6.55
N GLY A 33 1.60 17.78 6.07
CA GLY A 33 0.25 18.33 6.17
C GLY A 33 -0.38 18.26 7.57
N GLY A 34 0.32 17.72 8.56
CA GLY A 34 -0.14 17.60 9.96
C GLY A 34 -0.93 16.33 10.27
N VAL A 35 -1.13 15.44 9.28
CA VAL A 35 -1.75 14.12 9.50
C VAL A 35 -0.85 13.27 10.39
N ARG A 36 -1.46 12.61 11.37
CA ARG A 36 -0.81 11.71 12.32
C ARG A 36 -1.46 10.33 12.21
N VAL A 37 -0.67 9.30 11.96
CA VAL A 37 -1.15 7.92 11.76
C VAL A 37 -0.60 7.04 12.87
N PRO A 38 -1.46 6.44 13.72
CA PRO A 38 -1.04 5.40 14.67
C PRO A 38 -0.45 4.21 13.92
N ALA A 39 0.79 3.84 14.25
CA ALA A 39 1.54 2.79 13.59
C ALA A 39 2.07 1.75 14.60
N SER A 40 2.43 0.57 14.09
CA SER A 40 3.00 -0.54 14.85
C SER A 40 3.89 -1.40 13.95
N SER A 41 4.57 -2.41 14.52
CA SER A 41 5.00 -3.58 13.76
C SER A 41 3.81 -4.48 13.41
N SER A 42 3.95 -5.28 12.35
CA SER A 42 2.99 -6.31 12.00
C SER A 42 2.92 -7.42 13.07
N PRO A 43 1.72 -7.89 13.46
CA PRO A 43 1.56 -9.06 14.32
C PRO A 43 2.20 -10.34 13.77
N HIS A 44 2.41 -10.42 12.45
CA HIS A 44 3.10 -11.52 11.79
C HIS A 44 4.62 -11.56 12.06
N VAL A 45 5.20 -10.41 12.42
CA VAL A 45 6.64 -10.27 12.69
C VAL A 45 6.92 -10.19 14.19
N VAL A 46 6.10 -9.42 14.92
CA VAL A 46 6.21 -9.26 16.38
C VAL A 46 4.85 -9.63 17.01
N PRO A 47 4.80 -10.61 17.93
CA PRO A 47 3.53 -11.09 18.47
C PRO A 47 2.84 -10.07 19.39
N LEU A 48 1.54 -10.22 19.53
CA LEU A 48 0.76 -9.54 20.56
C LEU A 48 1.24 -9.96 21.96
N PRO A 49 1.18 -9.06 22.97
CA PRO A 49 0.63 -7.71 22.93
C PRO A 49 1.65 -6.62 22.55
N TYR A 50 2.84 -6.99 22.04
CA TYR A 50 3.90 -6.00 21.76
C TYR A 50 3.66 -5.21 20.46
N SER A 51 2.96 -5.81 19.51
CA SER A 51 2.33 -5.11 18.38
C SER A 51 0.94 -4.60 18.78
N VAL A 52 0.49 -3.52 18.13
CA VAL A 52 -0.86 -2.98 18.24
C VAL A 52 -1.61 -3.29 16.94
N GLU A 53 -2.44 -4.33 16.94
CA GLU A 53 -3.15 -4.84 15.75
C GLU A 53 -4.03 -3.79 15.04
N ALA A 54 -4.56 -2.82 15.79
CA ALA A 54 -5.42 -1.77 15.22
C ALA A 54 -4.64 -0.65 14.49
N ASN A 55 -3.31 -0.63 14.62
CA ASN A 55 -2.47 0.40 14.02
C ASN A 55 -1.88 -0.10 12.70
N VAL A 56 -1.60 0.83 11.77
CA VAL A 56 -0.97 0.48 10.49
C VAL A 56 0.41 -0.12 10.70
N ASP A 57 0.74 -1.18 9.97
CA ASP A 57 2.11 -1.68 9.90
C ASP A 57 2.82 -1.30 8.58
N PRO A 58 4.18 -1.35 8.51
CA PRO A 58 4.92 -0.97 7.31
C PRO A 58 4.58 -1.83 6.09
N GLU A 59 4.29 -3.11 6.28
CA GLU A 59 3.96 -4.03 5.21
C GLU A 59 2.59 -3.68 4.58
N GLU A 60 1.58 -3.42 5.41
CA GLU A 60 0.26 -2.94 4.99
C GLU A 60 0.35 -1.58 4.28
N ALA A 61 1.11 -0.63 4.85
CA ALA A 61 1.28 0.69 4.24
C ALA A 61 2.00 0.64 2.90
N PHE A 62 2.93 -0.31 2.72
CA PHE A 62 3.59 -0.55 1.44
C PHE A 62 2.59 -1.02 0.38
N VAL A 63 1.76 -2.01 0.71
CA VAL A 63 0.69 -2.52 -0.18
C VAL A 63 -0.30 -1.41 -0.52
N ALA A 64 -0.74 -0.65 0.48
CA ALA A 64 -1.65 0.48 0.29
C ALA A 64 -1.05 1.56 -0.62
N SER A 65 0.24 1.87 -0.49
CA SER A 65 0.92 2.89 -1.31
C SER A 65 0.99 2.48 -2.78
N LEU A 66 1.27 1.20 -3.07
CA LEU A 66 1.27 0.65 -4.43
C LEU A 66 -0.13 0.68 -5.06
N SER A 67 -1.13 0.18 -4.34
CA SER A 67 -2.53 0.16 -4.79
C SER A 67 -3.04 1.58 -5.05
N SER A 68 -2.82 2.50 -4.11
CA SER A 68 -3.25 3.90 -4.24
C SER A 68 -2.59 4.61 -5.42
N CYS A 69 -1.28 4.42 -5.62
CA CYS A 69 -0.59 5.04 -6.76
C CYS A 69 -1.12 4.53 -8.10
N HIS A 70 -1.34 3.21 -8.23
CA HIS A 70 -1.96 2.62 -9.42
C HIS A 70 -3.36 3.19 -9.68
N MET A 71 -4.21 3.21 -8.64
CA MET A 71 -5.56 3.78 -8.71
C MET A 71 -5.56 5.22 -9.21
N LEU A 72 -4.66 6.07 -8.73
CA LEU A 72 -4.61 7.47 -9.14
C LEU A 72 -4.31 7.63 -10.64
N PHE A 73 -3.41 6.80 -11.19
CA PHE A 73 -3.17 6.77 -12.63
C PHE A 73 -4.34 6.18 -13.41
N PHE A 74 -4.94 5.10 -12.91
CA PHE A 74 -6.14 4.50 -13.51
C PHE A 74 -7.26 5.53 -13.65
N LEU A 75 -7.59 6.26 -12.57
CA LEU A 75 -8.63 7.29 -12.56
C LEU A 75 -8.32 8.41 -13.55
N ALA A 76 -7.07 8.86 -13.61
CA ALA A 76 -6.65 9.91 -14.55
C ALA A 76 -6.79 9.46 -16.01
N ILE A 77 -6.41 8.22 -16.34
CA ILE A 77 -6.50 7.68 -17.70
C ILE A 77 -7.97 7.43 -18.09
N ALA A 78 -8.77 6.85 -17.19
CA ALA A 78 -10.20 6.62 -17.42
C ALA A 78 -10.92 7.95 -17.74
N ALA A 79 -10.64 9.01 -16.97
CA ALA A 79 -11.19 10.34 -17.22
C ALA A 79 -10.75 10.92 -18.58
N GLN A 80 -9.48 10.76 -18.96
CA GLN A 80 -8.98 11.18 -20.27
C GLN A 80 -9.66 10.46 -21.44
N GLN A 81 -10.08 9.21 -21.23
CA GLN A 81 -10.79 8.41 -22.23
C GLN A 81 -12.32 8.61 -22.18
N GLY A 82 -12.82 9.48 -21.31
CA GLY A 82 -14.25 9.81 -21.20
C GLY A 82 -15.06 8.82 -20.37
N PHE A 83 -14.43 7.90 -19.64
CA PHE A 83 -15.11 7.00 -18.71
C PHE A 83 -15.27 7.66 -17.34
N VAL A 84 -16.52 7.70 -16.85
CA VAL A 84 -16.84 8.23 -15.52
C VAL A 84 -16.81 7.07 -14.52
N VAL A 85 -15.85 7.09 -13.60
CA VAL A 85 -15.72 6.09 -12.53
C VAL A 85 -16.52 6.57 -11.31
N GLU A 86 -17.50 5.78 -10.87
CA GLU A 86 -18.32 6.03 -9.69
C GLU A 86 -17.64 5.53 -8.41
N SER A 87 -17.00 4.37 -8.47
CA SER A 87 -16.25 3.83 -7.35
C SER A 87 -15.10 2.96 -7.84
N TYR A 88 -14.02 2.94 -7.08
CA TYR A 88 -12.89 2.04 -7.26
C TYR A 88 -12.56 1.43 -5.91
N VAL A 89 -12.52 0.10 -5.83
CA VAL A 89 -12.10 -0.62 -4.65
C VAL A 89 -11.02 -1.60 -5.06
N ASP A 90 -9.91 -1.62 -4.34
CA ASP A 90 -8.85 -2.58 -4.54
C ASP A 90 -8.56 -3.31 -3.23
N ASN A 91 -8.76 -4.64 -3.26
CA ASN A 91 -8.43 -5.52 -2.14
C ASN A 91 -7.04 -6.14 -2.38
N ALA A 92 -6.02 -5.27 -2.38
CA ALA A 92 -4.65 -5.66 -2.68
C ALA A 92 -4.06 -6.57 -1.58
N VAL A 93 -3.19 -7.47 -1.99
CA VAL A 93 -2.52 -8.43 -1.08
C VAL A 93 -1.02 -8.40 -1.33
N GLY A 94 -0.24 -8.24 -0.26
CA GLY A 94 1.21 -8.38 -0.27
C GLY A 94 1.67 -9.73 0.26
N VAL A 95 2.73 -10.28 -0.32
CA VAL A 95 3.36 -11.53 0.10
C VAL A 95 4.81 -11.28 0.49
N MET A 96 5.14 -11.64 1.73
CA MET A 96 6.48 -11.59 2.30
C MET A 96 7.14 -12.96 2.24
N GLU A 97 8.18 -13.10 1.44
CA GLU A 97 8.93 -14.35 1.27
C GLU A 97 10.43 -14.09 1.12
N LYS A 98 11.21 -15.17 1.10
CA LYS A 98 12.63 -15.11 0.83
C LYS A 98 12.86 -14.85 -0.65
N GLY A 99 13.39 -13.68 -0.99
CA GLY A 99 13.76 -13.30 -2.35
C GLY A 99 14.93 -14.12 -2.90
N SER A 100 15.23 -13.93 -4.19
CA SER A 100 16.34 -14.61 -4.88
C SER A 100 17.72 -14.28 -4.32
N ASP A 101 17.87 -13.15 -3.62
CA ASP A 101 19.08 -12.75 -2.90
C ASP A 101 19.16 -13.34 -1.47
N GLY A 102 18.16 -14.14 -1.08
CA GLY A 102 18.08 -14.80 0.20
C GLY A 102 17.55 -13.95 1.36
N LYS A 103 17.10 -12.72 1.11
CA LYS A 103 16.53 -11.84 2.14
C LYS A 103 15.01 -11.96 2.16
N ILE A 104 14.39 -11.78 3.33
CA ILE A 104 12.93 -11.65 3.42
C ILE A 104 12.55 -10.25 2.91
N ALA A 105 11.61 -10.19 1.99
CA ALA A 105 11.09 -8.95 1.41
C ALA A 105 9.65 -9.15 0.93
N MET A 106 8.96 -8.04 0.64
CA MET A 106 7.69 -8.07 -0.10
C MET A 106 7.99 -8.48 -1.55
N THR A 107 7.87 -9.76 -1.86
CA THR A 107 8.25 -10.33 -3.16
C THR A 107 7.17 -10.13 -4.21
N GLN A 108 5.90 -10.12 -3.80
CA GLN A 108 4.76 -9.90 -4.68
C GLN A 108 3.70 -9.02 -4.03
N VAL A 109 3.06 -8.17 -4.83
CA VAL A 109 1.82 -7.48 -4.49
C VAL A 109 0.81 -7.69 -5.62
N THR A 110 -0.33 -8.28 -5.28
CA THR A 110 -1.43 -8.50 -6.22
C THR A 110 -2.49 -7.43 -5.99
N LEU A 111 -2.67 -6.55 -6.97
CA LEU A 111 -3.76 -5.58 -7.02
C LEU A 111 -5.01 -6.26 -7.57
N ARG A 112 -6.16 -6.04 -6.93
CA ARG A 112 -7.47 -6.59 -7.30
C ARG A 112 -8.49 -5.48 -7.49
N PRO A 113 -8.28 -4.60 -8.47
CA PRO A 113 -9.13 -3.45 -8.66
C PRO A 113 -10.51 -3.83 -9.20
N LYS A 114 -11.54 -3.25 -8.60
CA LYS A 114 -12.92 -3.27 -9.05
C LYS A 114 -13.40 -1.83 -9.27
N ALA A 115 -13.60 -1.47 -10.53
CA ALA A 115 -14.15 -0.17 -10.91
C ALA A 115 -15.62 -0.29 -11.31
N VAL A 116 -16.46 0.60 -10.78
CA VAL A 116 -17.85 0.78 -11.20
C VAL A 116 -17.91 2.06 -12.03
N PHE A 117 -18.52 1.99 -13.20
CA PHE A 117 -18.62 3.10 -14.13
C PHE A 117 -20.06 3.62 -14.23
N ALA A 118 -20.20 4.92 -14.44
CA ALA A 118 -21.48 5.51 -14.81
C ALA A 118 -21.74 5.26 -16.30
N GLY A 119 -22.96 4.83 -16.64
CA GLY A 119 -23.34 4.56 -18.04
C GLY A 119 -22.72 3.27 -18.58
N GLU A 120 -22.28 3.31 -19.84
CA GLU A 120 -21.69 2.15 -20.50
C GLU A 120 -20.22 1.99 -20.07
N PRO A 121 -19.84 0.85 -19.47
CA PRO A 121 -18.45 0.62 -19.04
C PRO A 121 -17.53 0.40 -20.25
N PRO A 122 -16.20 0.58 -20.10
CA PRO A 122 -15.26 0.16 -21.12
C PRO A 122 -15.42 -1.33 -21.45
N SER A 123 -15.07 -1.71 -22.68
CA SER A 123 -14.86 -3.12 -23.00
C SER A 123 -13.74 -3.70 -22.12
N MET A 124 -13.71 -5.01 -21.94
CA MET A 124 -12.66 -5.66 -21.14
C MET A 124 -11.25 -5.33 -21.68
N GLU A 125 -11.08 -5.35 -22.99
CA GLU A 125 -9.81 -4.99 -23.64
C GLU A 125 -9.40 -3.54 -23.33
N ALA A 126 -10.34 -2.59 -23.39
CA ALA A 126 -10.04 -1.20 -23.04
C ALA A 126 -9.70 -1.07 -21.55
N LEU A 127 -10.41 -1.79 -20.68
CA LEU A 127 -10.13 -1.81 -19.24
C LEU A 127 -8.74 -2.37 -18.92
N GLU A 128 -8.33 -3.45 -19.58
CA GLU A 128 -6.98 -4.02 -19.50
C GLU A 128 -5.92 -3.01 -19.94
N GLN A 129 -6.14 -2.31 -21.06
CA GLN A 129 -5.23 -1.27 -21.55
C GLN A 129 -5.08 -0.11 -20.56
N ILE A 130 -6.17 0.33 -19.92
CA ILE A 130 -6.14 1.37 -18.90
C ILE A 130 -5.33 0.91 -17.69
N HIS A 131 -5.57 -0.29 -17.17
CA HIS A 131 -4.83 -0.81 -16.01
C HIS A 131 -3.34 -1.06 -16.32
N HIS A 132 -3.02 -1.57 -17.51
CA HIS A 132 -1.64 -1.73 -17.95
C HIS A 132 -0.92 -0.38 -18.04
N ALA A 133 -1.55 0.62 -18.68
CA ALA A 133 -1.00 1.97 -18.76
C ALA A 133 -0.85 2.64 -17.39
N ALA A 134 -1.77 2.36 -16.44
CA ALA A 134 -1.67 2.84 -15.07
C ALA A 134 -0.47 2.22 -14.33
N HIS A 135 -0.23 0.92 -14.53
CA HIS A 135 0.91 0.22 -13.96
C HIS A 135 2.25 0.80 -14.45
N GLU A 136 2.42 0.96 -15.77
CA GLU A 136 3.65 1.52 -16.35
C GLU A 136 3.97 2.94 -15.84
N LYS A 137 2.94 3.73 -15.54
CA LYS A 137 3.09 5.10 -15.05
C LYS A 137 3.21 5.20 -13.53
N CYS A 138 2.87 4.14 -12.79
CA CYS A 138 2.84 4.14 -11.33
C CYS A 138 4.24 4.37 -10.74
N PHE A 139 4.43 5.52 -10.08
CA PHE A 139 5.73 5.89 -9.52
C PHE A 139 6.22 4.89 -8.47
N ILE A 140 5.31 4.35 -7.64
CA ILE A 140 5.67 3.42 -6.58
C ILE A 140 6.02 2.03 -7.15
N ALA A 141 5.27 1.55 -8.15
CA ALA A 141 5.61 0.30 -8.85
C ALA A 141 6.99 0.41 -9.54
N ASN A 142 7.28 1.55 -10.14
CA ASN A 142 8.59 1.84 -10.75
C ASN A 142 9.75 2.00 -9.74
N SER A 143 9.46 1.99 -8.43
CA SER A 143 10.44 2.21 -7.37
C SER A 143 10.79 0.94 -6.59
N VAL A 144 10.18 -0.20 -6.91
CA VAL A 144 10.29 -1.44 -6.13
C VAL A 144 10.83 -2.60 -6.96
N LYS A 145 11.38 -3.62 -6.27
CA LYS A 145 11.73 -4.91 -6.89
C LYS A 145 10.59 -5.93 -6.82
N THR A 146 9.56 -5.61 -6.05
CA THR A 146 8.36 -6.42 -5.85
C THR A 146 7.69 -6.67 -7.19
N ASP A 147 7.27 -7.91 -7.44
CA ASP A 147 6.44 -8.25 -8.59
C ASP A 147 5.02 -7.72 -8.33
N VAL A 148 4.58 -6.72 -9.11
CA VAL A 148 3.29 -6.07 -8.90
C VAL A 148 2.33 -6.52 -10.02
N VAL A 149 1.39 -7.39 -9.67
CA VAL A 149 0.45 -8.02 -10.61
C VAL A 149 -0.93 -7.38 -10.47
N THR A 150 -1.68 -7.26 -11.56
CA THR A 150 -3.07 -6.74 -11.54
C THR A 150 -4.06 -7.83 -11.97
N GLU A 151 -4.98 -8.18 -11.09
CA GLU A 151 -6.10 -9.10 -11.30
C GLU A 151 -7.40 -8.28 -11.35
N ILE A 152 -7.83 -7.86 -12.53
CA ILE A 152 -9.03 -7.00 -12.69
C ILE A 152 -10.28 -7.76 -12.24
N GLN A 153 -11.07 -7.16 -11.35
CA GLN A 153 -12.27 -7.76 -10.77
C GLN A 153 -13.55 -7.26 -11.48
N HIS A 154 -14.58 -8.13 -11.52
CA HIS A 154 -15.92 -7.84 -12.04
C HIS A 154 -16.93 -7.55 -10.93
#